data_AF-A0A924YC88-F1
#
_entry.id   AF-A0A924YC88-F1
#
_cell.length_a   1.000
_cell.length_b   1.000
_cell.length_c   1.000
_cell.angle_alpha   90.00
_cell.angle_beta   90.00
_cell.angle_gamma   90.00
#
_symmetry.space_group_name_H-M   'P 1'
#
loop_
_entity.id
_entity.type
_entity.pdbx_description
1 polymer ?
#
loop_
_entity_poly.entity_id
_entity_poly.type
_entity_poly.pdbx_seq_one_letter_code
_entity_poly.pdbx_strand_id
1 'polypeptide(L)'
;YAQERGVSMAMHMAGSPVAALASVHCAAATENFMGLENHSADIIAWSSLVDGLPNPLIQDGYITVPETPGLGFTDFNIDACNEFLHPDDPSIFEPTDHWLREKSHDRLWS
;
A
#
# COMPACT_ATOMS: atom_id res chain seq x y z
N TYR A 1 18.57 12.35 2.59
CA TYR A 1 18.83 12.86 3.96
C TYR A 1 19.20 11.78 4.97
N ALA A 2 18.33 10.79 5.25
CA ALA A 2 18.63 9.73 6.24
C ALA A 2 19.81 8.83 5.79
N GLN A 3 19.79 8.38 4.54
CA GLN A 3 20.87 7.59 3.92
C GLN A 3 22.25 8.26 4.04
N GLU A 4 22.35 9.56 3.71
CA GLU A 4 23.60 10.34 3.83
C GLU A 4 24.15 10.42 5.25
N ARG A 5 23.31 10.16 6.26
CA ARG A 5 23.66 10.16 7.68
C ARG A 5 23.86 8.75 8.24
N GLY A 6 23.85 7.73 7.39
CA GLY A 6 24.00 6.34 7.80
C GLY A 6 22.83 5.80 8.61
N VAL A 7 21.65 6.44 8.52
CA VAL A 7 20.45 6.00 9.24
C VAL A 7 19.67 5.03 8.35
N SER A 8 19.48 3.80 8.84
CA SER A 8 18.65 2.80 8.17
C SER A 8 17.18 3.19 8.12
N MET A 9 16.49 2.75 7.08
CA MET A 9 15.09 3.06 6.80
C MET A 9 14.24 1.81 6.99
N ALA A 10 13.42 1.82 8.04
CA ALA A 10 12.27 0.94 8.19
C ALA A 10 11.02 1.71 7.75
N MET A 11 10.26 1.16 6.82
CA MET A 11 9.12 1.84 6.22
C MET A 11 7.81 1.38 6.87
N HIS A 12 7.07 2.32 7.45
CA HIS A 12 5.72 2.10 7.94
C HIS A 12 4.77 1.86 6.76
N MET A 13 4.00 0.79 6.83
CA MET A 13 3.06 0.39 5.78
C MET A 13 1.92 -0.42 6.38
N ALA A 14 0.78 0.24 6.51
CA ALA A 14 -0.49 -0.33 6.94
C ALA A 14 -1.58 0.03 5.91
N GLY A 15 -1.38 -0.42 4.67
CA GLY A 15 -2.24 -0.08 3.53
C GLY A 15 -2.53 -1.25 2.60
N SER A 16 -3.18 -0.95 1.47
CA SER A 16 -3.47 -1.90 0.39
C SER A 16 -2.20 -2.28 -0.39
N PRO A 17 -2.26 -3.28 -1.30
CA PRO A 17 -1.13 -3.62 -2.16
C PRO A 17 -0.58 -2.45 -2.96
N VAL A 18 -1.41 -1.47 -3.31
CA VAL A 18 -0.96 -0.26 -4.03
C VAL A 18 0.06 0.51 -3.21
N ALA A 19 -0.23 0.77 -1.94
CA ALA A 19 0.70 1.46 -1.03
C ALA A 19 1.95 0.63 -0.74
N ALA A 20 1.79 -0.70 -0.62
CA ALA A 20 2.91 -1.61 -0.46
C ALA A 20 3.84 -1.60 -1.67
N LEU A 21 3.31 -1.70 -2.89
CA LEU A 21 4.10 -1.69 -4.12
C LEU A 21 4.80 -0.34 -4.35
N ALA A 22 4.14 0.78 -4.04
CA ALA A 22 4.80 2.08 -4.01
C ALA A 22 5.99 2.09 -3.03
N SER A 23 5.81 1.49 -1.85
CA SER A 23 6.87 1.36 -0.85
C SER A 23 7.99 0.43 -1.30
N VAL A 24 7.68 -0.65 -2.02
CA VAL A 24 8.66 -1.58 -2.63
C VAL A 24 9.53 -0.84 -3.64
N HIS A 25 8.95 0.00 -4.52
CA HIS A 25 9.72 0.81 -5.45
C HIS A 25 10.61 1.83 -4.73
N CYS A 26 10.11 2.50 -3.69
CA CYS A 26 10.93 3.39 -2.86
C CYS A 26 12.08 2.65 -2.18
N ALA A 27 11.82 1.48 -1.59
CA ALA A 27 12.83 0.64 -0.97
C ALA A 27 13.92 0.24 -1.96
N ALA A 28 13.53 -0.26 -3.15
CA ALA A 28 14.44 -0.68 -4.21
C ALA A 28 15.30 0.47 -4.77
N ALA A 29 14.82 1.71 -4.70
CA ALA A 29 15.53 2.90 -5.17
C ALA A 29 16.49 3.51 -4.12
N THR A 30 16.64 2.89 -2.94
CA THR A 30 17.47 3.40 -1.84
C THR A 30 18.47 2.36 -1.35
N GLU A 31 19.58 2.82 -0.78
CA GLU A 31 20.64 1.91 -0.28
C GLU A 31 20.55 1.66 1.23
N ASN A 32 19.73 2.41 1.95
CA ASN A 32 19.59 2.32 3.40
C ASN A 32 18.33 1.56 3.86
N PHE A 33 17.64 0.85 2.96
CA PHE A 33 16.47 0.05 3.31
C PHE A 33 16.82 -1.09 4.29
N MET A 34 15.98 -1.26 5.31
CA MET A 34 16.11 -2.31 6.32
C MET A 34 14.90 -3.26 6.35
N GLY A 35 13.70 -2.72 6.18
CA GLY A 35 12.47 -3.49 6.26
C GLY A 35 11.26 -2.67 5.85
N LEU A 36 10.27 -3.36 5.32
CA LEU A 36 8.97 -2.81 4.95
C LEU A 36 7.93 -3.54 5.79
N GLU A 37 7.16 -2.79 6.57
CA GLU A 37 6.07 -3.35 7.35
C GLU A 37 5.02 -4.01 6.43
N ASN A 38 4.34 -5.04 6.92
CA ASN A 38 3.08 -5.48 6.36
C ASN A 38 2.09 -5.79 7.48
N HIS A 39 1.11 -4.92 7.65
CA HIS A 39 0.06 -5.08 8.66
C HIS A 39 -1.06 -6.05 8.24
N SER A 40 -1.09 -6.49 6.97
CA SER A 40 -2.18 -7.31 6.42
C SER A 40 -1.79 -8.77 6.20
N ALA A 41 -0.80 -9.28 6.95
CA ALA A 41 -0.25 -10.63 6.74
C ALA A 41 -1.26 -11.76 6.98
N ASP A 42 -2.30 -11.50 7.76
CA ASP A 42 -3.41 -12.40 8.09
C ASP A 42 -4.62 -12.27 7.14
N ILE A 43 -4.61 -11.27 6.25
CA ILE A 43 -5.68 -11.04 5.28
C ILE A 43 -5.31 -11.72 3.96
N ILE A 44 -5.72 -12.98 3.81
CA ILE A 44 -5.38 -13.83 2.64
C ILE A 44 -5.70 -13.14 1.31
N ALA A 45 -6.83 -12.44 1.24
CA ALA A 45 -7.29 -11.77 0.03
C ALA A 45 -6.61 -10.43 -0.27
N TRP A 46 -5.74 -9.93 0.62
CA TRP A 46 -5.07 -8.64 0.44
C TRP A 46 -4.30 -8.59 -0.88
N SER A 47 -3.56 -9.65 -1.22
CA SER A 47 -2.82 -9.73 -2.49
C SER A 47 -3.74 -9.78 -3.71
N SER A 48 -4.98 -10.27 -3.55
CA SER A 48 -5.97 -10.39 -4.61
C SER A 48 -6.62 -9.05 -5.00
N LEU A 49 -6.35 -7.94 -4.29
CA LEU A 49 -6.91 -6.63 -4.63
C LEU A 49 -6.33 -6.03 -5.93
N VAL A 50 -5.24 -6.59 -6.44
CA VAL A 50 -4.58 -6.17 -7.69
C VAL A 50 -4.28 -7.37 -8.57
N ASP A 51 -4.31 -7.17 -9.89
CA ASP A 51 -4.06 -8.22 -10.88
C ASP A 51 -2.66 -8.10 -11.51
N GLY A 52 -2.20 -9.17 -12.17
CA GLY A 52 -0.96 -9.17 -12.96
C GLY A 52 0.33 -9.37 -12.16
N LEU A 53 0.23 -9.68 -10.86
CA LEU A 53 1.34 -10.00 -9.98
C LEU A 53 1.13 -11.36 -9.31
N PRO A 54 2.18 -11.95 -8.69
CA PRO A 54 2.04 -13.18 -7.93
C PRO A 54 1.00 -13.03 -6.81
N ASN A 55 0.22 -14.09 -6.58
CA ASN A 55 -0.72 -14.17 -5.48
C ASN A 55 -0.45 -15.48 -4.70
N PRO A 56 0.15 -15.41 -3.50
CA PRO A 56 0.41 -14.22 -2.69
C PRO A 56 1.57 -13.33 -3.20
N LEU A 57 1.48 -12.03 -2.95
CA LEU A 57 2.53 -11.05 -3.28
C LEU A 57 3.78 -11.23 -2.42
N ILE A 58 3.59 -11.60 -1.16
CA ILE A 58 4.68 -11.86 -0.22
C ILE A 58 4.98 -13.35 -0.23
N GLN A 59 6.20 -13.72 -0.59
CA GLN A 59 6.69 -15.09 -0.62
C GLN A 59 7.95 -15.18 0.23
N ASP A 60 7.97 -16.09 1.19
CA ASP A 60 9.08 -16.27 2.14
C ASP A 60 9.51 -15.00 2.89
N GLY A 61 8.56 -14.07 3.11
CA GLY A 61 8.82 -12.78 3.76
C GLY A 61 9.33 -11.68 2.84
N TYR A 62 9.34 -11.89 1.52
CA TYR A 62 9.82 -10.92 0.53
C TYR A 62 8.76 -10.60 -0.52
N ILE A 63 8.84 -9.39 -1.08
CA ILE A 63 8.11 -9.01 -2.30
C ILE A 63 9.15 -8.83 -3.40
N THR A 64 8.96 -9.52 -4.53
CA THR A 64 9.78 -9.28 -5.73
C THR A 64 9.42 -7.92 -6.32
N VAL A 65 10.43 -7.08 -6.58
CA VAL A 65 10.24 -5.78 -7.22
C VAL A 65 9.72 -6.02 -8.64
N PRO A 66 8.53 -5.49 -9.01
CA PRO A 66 8.01 -5.66 -10.37
C PRO A 66 8.86 -4.93 -11.41
N GLU A 67 8.99 -5.53 -12.61
CA GLU A 67 9.68 -4.92 -13.76
C GLU A 67 8.72 -4.31 -14.79
N THR A 68 7.42 -4.54 -14.63
CA THR A 68 6.37 -3.93 -15.45
C THR A 68 6.19 -2.44 -15.14
N PRO A 69 5.64 -1.64 -16.07
CA PRO A 69 5.50 -0.20 -15.87
C PRO A 69 4.67 0.18 -14.63
N GLY A 70 4.91 1.39 -14.09
CA GLY A 70 4.16 1.93 -12.96
C GLY A 70 4.52 1.22 -11.65
N LEU A 71 3.49 0.78 -10.91
CA LEU A 71 3.65 0.02 -9.67
C LEU A 71 3.66 -1.50 -9.90
N GLY A 72 3.66 -1.94 -11.16
CA GLY A 72 3.84 -3.33 -11.56
C GLY A 72 2.57 -4.14 -11.78
N PHE A 73 1.49 -3.85 -11.05
CA PHE A 73 0.20 -4.50 -11.27
C PHE A 73 -0.47 -3.99 -12.55
N THR A 74 -1.34 -4.81 -13.14
CA THR A 74 -2.03 -4.48 -14.40
C THR A 74 -3.31 -3.69 -14.19
N ASP A 75 -4.10 -4.07 -13.19
CA ASP A 75 -5.37 -3.42 -12.85
C ASP A 75 -5.79 -3.72 -11.41
N PHE A 76 -6.86 -3.07 -10.95
CA PHE A 76 -7.56 -3.40 -9.72
C PHE A 76 -8.51 -4.58 -9.94
N ASN A 77 -8.48 -5.53 -9.02
CA ASN A 77 -9.49 -6.58 -8.99
C ASN A 77 -10.76 -6.04 -8.34
N ILE A 78 -11.68 -5.53 -9.16
CA ILE A 78 -12.91 -4.87 -8.69
C ILE A 78 -13.81 -5.84 -7.91
N ASP A 79 -13.83 -7.11 -8.28
CA ASP A 79 -14.63 -8.13 -7.57
C ASP A 79 -14.11 -8.32 -6.14
N ALA A 80 -12.79 -8.46 -5.98
CA ALA A 80 -12.16 -8.54 -4.66
C ALA A 80 -12.35 -7.24 -3.87
N CYS A 81 -12.17 -6.07 -4.49
CA CYS A 81 -12.41 -4.79 -3.82
C CYS A 81 -13.83 -4.69 -3.26
N ASN A 82 -14.85 -5.11 -4.03
CA ASN A 82 -16.25 -5.11 -3.58
C ASN A 82 -16.50 -6.05 -2.38
N GLU A 83 -15.78 -7.17 -2.29
CA GLU A 83 -15.92 -8.12 -1.17
C GLU A 83 -15.43 -7.54 0.16
N PHE A 84 -14.40 -6.67 0.12
CA PHE A 84 -13.76 -6.09 1.31
C PHE A 84 -14.19 -4.66 1.64
N LEU A 85 -15.27 -4.17 1.02
CA LEU A 85 -15.80 -2.86 1.35
C LEU A 85 -16.28 -2.78 2.79
N HIS A 86 -16.02 -1.65 3.44
CA HIS A 86 -16.54 -1.41 4.77
C HIS A 86 -18.06 -1.24 4.70
N PRO A 87 -18.86 -1.89 5.56
CA PRO A 87 -20.32 -1.84 5.47
C PRO A 87 -20.87 -0.41 5.65
N ASP A 88 -20.18 0.43 6.42
CA ASP A 88 -20.58 1.83 6.63
C ASP A 88 -20.17 2.77 5.47
N ASP A 89 -19.28 2.32 4.57
CA ASP A 89 -18.87 3.06 3.39
C ASP A 89 -18.60 2.10 2.22
N PRO A 90 -19.67 1.64 1.53
CA PRO A 90 -19.55 0.71 0.42
C PRO A 90 -19.23 1.41 -0.91
N SER A 91 -18.63 2.61 -0.88
CA SER A 91 -18.33 3.36 -2.10
C SER A 91 -16.98 2.95 -2.71
N ILE A 92 -16.94 2.84 -4.05
CA ILE A 92 -15.71 2.61 -4.80
C ILE A 92 -15.60 3.68 -5.89
N PHE A 93 -14.48 4.41 -5.90
CA PHE A 93 -14.17 5.45 -6.88
C PHE A 93 -15.25 6.54 -7.06
N GLU A 94 -16.12 6.70 -6.07
CA GLU A 94 -17.11 7.77 -6.05
C GLU A 94 -16.44 9.15 -5.92
N PRO A 95 -17.08 10.23 -6.41
CA PRO A 95 -16.57 11.59 -6.23
C PRO A 95 -16.32 11.92 -4.75
N THR A 96 -15.12 12.43 -4.46
CA THR A 96 -14.68 12.78 -3.10
C THR A 96 -15.00 14.23 -2.72
N ASP A 97 -15.99 14.86 -3.36
CA ASP A 97 -16.35 16.27 -3.17
C ASP A 97 -16.80 16.61 -1.73
N HIS A 98 -17.19 15.61 -0.95
CA HIS A 98 -17.51 15.79 0.46
C HIS A 98 -16.28 16.21 1.28
N TRP A 99 -15.08 15.74 0.92
CA TRP A 99 -13.83 16.14 1.57
C TRP A 99 -13.49 17.62 1.39
N LEU A 100 -14.01 18.28 0.35
CA LEU A 100 -13.82 19.72 0.14
C LEU A 100 -14.46 20.58 1.26
N ARG A 101 -15.44 20.01 1.95
CA ARG A 101 -16.17 20.67 3.04
C ARG A 101 -15.73 20.20 4.41
N GLU A 102 -14.90 19.15 4.47
CA GLU A 102 -14.41 18.65 5.73
C GLU A 102 -13.30 19.51 6.30
N LYS A 103 -13.34 19.72 7.61
CA LYS A 103 -12.31 20.48 8.33
C LYS A 103 -11.42 19.49 9.06
N SER A 104 -10.11 19.62 8.85
CA SER A 104 -9.16 18.89 9.68
C SER A 104 -9.45 19.17 11.16
N HIS A 105 -9.31 18.15 12.00
CA HIS A 105 -9.25 18.34 13.43
C HIS A 105 -7.90 19.00 13.78
N ASP A 106 -7.77 20.30 13.47
CA ASP A 106 -6.65 21.14 13.88
C ASP A 106 -6.76 21.46 15.38
N ARG A 107 -6.49 20.43 16.19
CA ARG A 107 -6.39 20.55 17.63
C ARG A 107 -4.91 20.50 17.98
N LEU A 108 -4.47 21.36 18.90
CA LEU A 108 -3.08 21.41 19.36
C LEU A 108 -2.60 20.10 20.04
N TRP A 109 -3.52 19.20 20.42
CA TRP A 109 -3.22 17.90 21.01
C TRP A 109 -4.38 16.91 20.78
N SER A 110 -4.01 15.63 20.66
CA SER A 110 -4.87 14.45 20.51
C SER A 110 -5.35 13.91 21.84
#